data_AF-A0A947JY64-F1
#
_entry.id   AF-A0A947JY64-F1
#
_cell.length_a   1.000
_cell.length_b   1.000
_cell.length_c   1.000
_cell.angle_alpha   90.00
_cell.angle_beta   90.00
_cell.angle_gamma   90.00
#
_symmetry.space_group_name_H-M   'P 1'
#
loop_
_entity.id
_entity.type
_entity.pdbx_description
1 polymer ?
#
loop_
_entity_poly.entity_id
_entity_poly.type
_entity_poly.pdbx_seq_one_letter_code
_entity_poly.pdbx_strand_id
1 'polypeptide(L)'
;MPKFLDEGVFALNGNLWNFAVREYFQGSSLDKIETLQFSAFLWSLYVCLQSLKEYEAGGFLHADIQPSNILINASSRRAFCALIDPAGFKLSPEGRVASYGSVEGAGRPEYVPPEERTLLFPGRTRDVYGLGRTYLELLSGIPAIRSTDQMLRGIQAMCQRASGDDVRSRYQSITEMSEAFDVLRTSESGQLKDFEMRLPNNIL
;
A
#
# COMPACT_ATOMS: atom_id res chain seq x y z
N MET A 1 -1.67 -4.53 12.53
CA MET A 1 -2.79 -5.13 11.78
C MET A 1 -3.86 -5.58 12.76
N PRO A 2 -5.16 -5.41 12.50
CA PRO A 2 -6.22 -6.01 13.32
C PRO A 2 -6.01 -7.52 13.39
N LYS A 3 -6.10 -8.11 14.60
CA LYS A 3 -5.81 -9.54 14.75
C LYS A 3 -6.84 -10.38 14.01
N PHE A 4 -6.36 -11.48 13.44
CA PHE A 4 -7.21 -12.54 12.92
C PHE A 4 -7.84 -13.28 14.09
N LEU A 5 -9.14 -13.50 14.05
CA LEU A 5 -9.91 -14.09 15.15
C LEU A 5 -10.44 -15.48 14.79
N ASP A 6 -10.95 -15.68 13.57
CA ASP A 6 -11.53 -16.94 13.14
C ASP A 6 -11.62 -17.04 11.61
N GLU A 7 -11.69 -18.26 11.08
CA GLU A 7 -12.03 -18.51 9.68
C GLU A 7 -12.75 -19.84 9.51
N GLY A 8 -13.51 -19.96 8.42
CA GLY A 8 -14.15 -21.22 8.11
C GLY A 8 -15.08 -21.15 6.93
N VAL A 9 -15.95 -22.16 6.85
CA VAL A 9 -16.95 -22.30 5.80
C VAL A 9 -18.30 -22.52 6.45
N PHE A 10 -19.34 -21.83 5.97
CA PHE A 10 -20.72 -22.10 6.36
C PHE A 10 -21.60 -22.29 5.12
N ALA A 11 -22.69 -23.04 5.29
CA ALA A 11 -23.67 -23.26 4.23
C ALA A 11 -24.87 -22.31 4.43
N LEU A 12 -25.28 -21.60 3.37
CA LEU A 12 -26.46 -20.75 3.37
C LEU A 12 -27.13 -20.80 1.99
N ASN A 13 -28.44 -21.12 1.98
CA ASN A 13 -29.26 -21.25 0.76
C ASN A 13 -28.68 -22.23 -0.28
N GLY A 14 -28.12 -23.35 0.18
CA GLY A 14 -27.51 -24.36 -0.69
C GLY A 14 -26.11 -24.01 -1.22
N ASN A 15 -25.57 -22.84 -0.88
CA ASN A 15 -24.23 -22.40 -1.25
C ASN A 15 -23.27 -22.49 -0.07
N LEU A 16 -22.00 -22.78 -0.34
CA LEU A 16 -20.91 -22.69 0.63
C LEU A 16 -20.27 -21.31 0.57
N TRP A 17 -20.06 -20.71 1.74
CA TRP A 17 -19.46 -19.39 1.91
C TRP A 17 -18.24 -19.49 2.81
N ASN A 18 -17.10 -19.00 2.34
CA ASN A 18 -15.93 -18.80 3.18
C ASN A 18 -16.12 -17.54 4.02
N PHE A 19 -15.65 -17.54 5.26
CA PHE A 19 -15.61 -16.35 6.11
C PHE A 19 -14.27 -16.23 6.82
N ALA A 20 -13.91 -14.99 7.14
CA ALA A 20 -12.81 -14.64 8.01
C ALA A 20 -13.28 -13.54 8.97
N VAL A 21 -12.97 -13.70 10.26
CA VAL A 21 -13.28 -12.76 11.33
C VAL A 21 -11.99 -12.12 11.80
N ARG A 22 -12.01 -10.79 11.94
CA ARG A 22 -10.86 -10.00 12.42
C ARG A 22 -11.32 -9.01 13.49
N GLU A 23 -10.39 -8.51 14.28
CA GLU A 23 -10.66 -7.39 15.19
C GLU A 23 -11.22 -6.20 14.40
N TYR A 24 -12.22 -5.54 14.96
CA TYR A 24 -12.75 -4.32 14.38
C TYR A 24 -11.71 -3.20 14.48
N PHE A 25 -11.38 -2.61 13.34
CA PHE A 25 -10.58 -1.40 13.28
C PHE A 25 -11.51 -0.18 13.27
N GLN A 26 -11.44 0.64 14.32
CA GLN A 26 -12.19 1.90 14.34
C GLN A 26 -11.51 2.92 13.43
N GLY A 27 -12.00 3.06 12.20
CA GLY A 27 -11.50 4.00 11.19
C GLY A 27 -12.11 3.74 9.82
N SER A 28 -11.56 4.38 8.79
CA SER A 28 -11.98 4.20 7.39
C SER A 28 -10.78 3.85 6.52
N SER A 29 -11.04 3.19 5.40
CA SER A 29 -10.06 3.01 4.34
C SER A 29 -9.77 4.34 3.63
N LEU A 30 -8.57 4.50 3.07
CA LEU A 30 -8.14 5.77 2.46
C LEU A 30 -8.99 6.18 1.24
N ASP A 31 -9.61 5.23 0.53
CA ASP A 31 -10.57 5.49 -0.56
C ASP A 31 -11.90 6.13 -0.09
N LYS A 32 -12.23 6.00 1.21
CA LYS A 32 -13.47 6.51 1.80
C LYS A 32 -13.27 7.81 2.59
N ILE A 33 -12.07 8.36 2.58
CA ILE A 33 -11.72 9.56 3.32
C ILE A 33 -11.63 10.72 2.35
N GLU A 34 -12.43 11.76 2.54
CA GLU A 34 -12.41 12.94 1.65
C GLU A 34 -11.21 13.84 1.93
N THR A 35 -10.87 14.02 3.20
CA THR A 35 -9.78 14.88 3.65
C THR A 35 -8.88 14.18 4.65
N LEU A 36 -7.57 14.41 4.52
CA LEU A 36 -6.56 13.82 5.37
C LEU A 36 -5.47 14.83 5.68
N GLN A 37 -5.04 14.91 6.93
CA GLN A 37 -3.86 15.70 7.27
C GLN A 37 -2.62 15.08 6.64
N PHE A 38 -1.72 15.90 6.11
CA PHE A 38 -0.49 15.44 5.48
C PHE A 38 0.37 14.62 6.44
N SER A 39 0.38 14.96 7.73
CA SER A 39 1.03 14.15 8.76
C SER A 39 0.46 12.72 8.86
N ALA A 40 -0.86 12.56 8.72
CA ALA A 40 -1.53 11.27 8.73
C ALA A 40 -1.26 10.47 7.44
N PHE A 41 -1.14 11.15 6.30
CA PHE A 41 -0.69 10.55 5.04
C PHE A 41 0.77 10.02 5.13
N LEU A 42 1.69 10.81 5.70
CA LEU A 42 3.06 10.36 5.92
C LEU A 42 3.13 9.19 6.88
N TRP A 43 2.31 9.22 7.91
CA TRP A 43 2.22 8.14 8.88
C TRP A 43 1.69 6.85 8.25
N SER A 44 0.66 6.93 7.39
CA SER A 44 0.19 5.73 6.69
C SER A 44 1.25 5.14 5.78
N LEU A 45 2.00 5.99 5.06
CA LEU A 45 3.10 5.55 4.19
C LEU A 45 4.18 4.83 5.00
N TYR A 46 4.58 5.41 6.13
CA TYR A 46 5.52 4.80 7.04
C TYR A 46 5.05 3.43 7.54
N VAL A 47 3.81 3.32 8.01
CA VAL A 47 3.23 2.06 8.51
C VAL A 47 3.14 1.00 7.43
N CYS A 48 2.75 1.37 6.20
CA CYS A 48 2.73 0.47 5.05
C CYS A 48 4.14 -0.05 4.74
N LEU A 49 5.15 0.82 4.69
CA LEU A 49 6.55 0.41 4.47
C LEU A 49 7.03 -0.56 5.55
N GLN A 50 6.77 -0.30 6.84
CA GLN A 50 7.16 -1.22 7.91
C GLN A 50 6.45 -2.56 7.80
N SER A 51 5.14 -2.55 7.51
CA SER A 51 4.36 -3.78 7.34
C SER A 51 4.91 -4.61 6.17
N LEU A 52 5.19 -3.97 5.04
CA LEU A 52 5.70 -4.66 3.85
C LEU A 52 7.14 -5.18 4.03
N LYS A 53 7.96 -4.55 4.88
CA LYS A 53 9.26 -5.12 5.28
C LYS A 53 9.11 -6.44 6.04
N GLU A 54 8.07 -6.59 6.85
CA GLU A 54 7.78 -7.86 7.53
C GLU A 54 7.36 -8.94 6.53
N TYR A 55 6.53 -8.59 5.54
CA TYR A 55 6.18 -9.50 4.43
C TYR A 55 7.43 -9.92 3.65
N GLU A 56 8.27 -8.96 3.25
CA GLU A 56 9.51 -9.20 2.52
C GLU A 56 10.46 -10.14 3.29
N ALA A 57 10.66 -9.88 4.59
CA ALA A 57 11.49 -10.71 5.46
C ALA A 57 10.93 -12.13 5.64
N GLY A 58 9.60 -12.28 5.64
CA GLY A 58 8.92 -13.58 5.68
C GLY A 58 8.89 -14.31 4.33
N GLY A 59 9.36 -13.68 3.24
CA GLY A 59 9.25 -14.21 1.89
C GLY A 59 7.82 -14.22 1.35
N PHE A 60 7.00 -13.26 1.78
CA PHE A 60 5.62 -13.09 1.31
C PHE A 60 5.47 -11.78 0.53
N LEU A 61 4.47 -11.75 -0.34
CA LEU A 61 3.96 -10.53 -0.97
C LEU A 61 2.54 -10.25 -0.45
N HIS A 62 2.25 -8.98 -0.19
CA HIS A 62 0.89 -8.52 0.05
C HIS A 62 0.05 -8.64 -1.22
N ALA A 63 0.61 -8.15 -2.34
CA ALA A 63 0.11 -8.24 -3.70
C ALA A 63 -1.24 -7.56 -4.02
N ASP A 64 -1.94 -7.01 -3.03
CA ASP A 64 -3.14 -6.18 -3.24
C ASP A 64 -3.07 -4.84 -2.48
N ILE A 65 -2.05 -4.04 -2.79
CA ILE A 65 -1.85 -2.73 -2.15
C ILE A 65 -2.62 -1.67 -2.95
N GLN A 66 -3.62 -1.08 -2.31
CA GLN A 66 -4.51 -0.06 -2.87
C GLN A 66 -5.14 0.77 -1.72
N PRO A 67 -5.69 1.96 -1.98
CA PRO A 67 -6.27 2.82 -0.93
C PRO A 67 -7.36 2.13 -0.08
N SER A 68 -8.17 1.26 -0.69
CA SER A 68 -9.24 0.52 0.02
C SER A 68 -8.72 -0.48 1.07
N ASN A 69 -7.46 -0.93 0.94
CA ASN A 69 -6.81 -1.87 1.83
C ASN A 69 -5.91 -1.17 2.88
N ILE A 70 -5.90 0.17 2.94
CA ILE A 70 -5.17 0.94 3.94
C ILE A 70 -6.18 1.61 4.86
N LEU A 71 -6.35 1.07 6.06
CA LEU A 71 -7.21 1.64 7.09
C LEU A 71 -6.47 2.70 7.88
N ILE A 72 -7.15 3.80 8.17
CA ILE A 72 -6.64 4.85 9.06
C ILE A 72 -7.74 5.38 9.99
N ASN A 73 -7.37 5.64 11.23
CA ASN A 73 -8.17 6.43 12.16
C ASN A 73 -7.61 7.85 12.21
N ALA A 74 -8.16 8.75 11.40
CA ALA A 74 -7.73 10.15 11.36
C ALA A 74 -8.25 10.99 12.56
N SER A 75 -9.13 10.42 13.40
CA SER A 75 -9.75 11.12 14.53
C SER A 75 -8.88 11.11 15.79
N SER A 76 -7.90 10.21 15.88
CA SER A 76 -7.04 10.05 17.05
C SER A 76 -5.70 10.78 16.90
N ARG A 77 -5.22 11.41 17.99
CA ARG A 77 -3.88 12.05 18.06
C ARG A 77 -2.71 11.12 17.72
N ARG A 78 -2.93 9.80 17.78
CA ARG A 78 -2.08 8.78 17.18
C ARG A 78 -2.93 8.15 16.10
N ALA A 79 -2.76 8.55 14.85
CA ALA A 79 -3.47 7.91 13.76
C ALA A 79 -3.12 6.42 13.80
N PHE A 80 -4.05 5.55 14.16
CA PHE A 80 -3.83 4.12 13.96
C PHE A 80 -3.94 3.90 12.45
N CYS A 81 -3.01 3.12 11.89
CA CYS A 81 -3.01 2.76 10.48
C CYS A 81 -2.76 1.26 10.35
N ALA A 82 -3.38 0.61 9.37
CA ALA A 82 -3.15 -0.80 9.08
C ALA A 82 -3.29 -1.08 7.58
N LEU A 83 -2.36 -1.86 7.04
CA LEU A 83 -2.52 -2.53 5.75
C LEU A 83 -3.26 -3.85 5.99
N ILE A 84 -4.33 -4.10 5.24
CA ILE A 84 -5.24 -5.25 5.40
C ILE A 84 -5.45 -5.99 4.08
N ASP A 85 -6.13 -7.14 4.16
CA ASP A 85 -6.58 -7.93 3.01
C ASP A 85 -5.46 -8.29 2.01
N PRO A 86 -4.38 -8.95 2.48
CA PRO A 86 -3.37 -9.47 1.59
C PRO A 86 -3.97 -10.54 0.67
N ALA A 87 -3.66 -10.46 -0.62
CA ALA A 87 -3.85 -11.60 -1.52
C ALA A 87 -2.90 -12.76 -1.17
N GLY A 88 -1.73 -12.42 -0.60
CA GLY A 88 -0.84 -13.38 0.07
C GLY A 88 -0.17 -14.37 -0.87
N PHE A 89 0.96 -13.97 -1.46
CA PHE A 89 1.79 -14.90 -2.25
C PHE A 89 3.05 -15.28 -1.47
N LYS A 90 3.38 -16.57 -1.46
CA LYS A 90 4.67 -17.04 -0.91
C LYS A 90 5.71 -17.11 -2.02
N LEU A 91 6.86 -16.50 -1.78
CA LEU A 91 8.02 -16.56 -2.64
C LEU A 91 8.93 -17.74 -2.28
N SER A 92 9.58 -18.30 -3.29
CA SER A 92 10.69 -19.23 -3.17
C SER A 92 11.94 -18.47 -2.72
N PRO A 93 12.99 -19.18 -2.23
CA PRO A 93 14.27 -18.55 -1.92
C PRO A 93 14.83 -17.73 -3.09
N GLU A 94 14.62 -18.19 -4.33
CA GLU A 94 15.02 -17.52 -5.58
C GLU A 94 14.13 -16.32 -5.96
N GLY A 95 13.14 -15.97 -5.13
CA GLY A 95 12.24 -14.84 -5.33
C GLY A 95 11.15 -15.07 -6.38
N ARG A 96 10.88 -16.32 -6.73
CA ARG A 96 9.78 -16.71 -7.65
C ARG A 96 8.56 -17.13 -6.84
N VAL A 97 7.36 -17.11 -7.40
CA VAL A 97 6.18 -17.63 -6.68
C VAL A 97 6.33 -19.13 -6.41
N ALA A 98 6.28 -19.54 -5.14
CA ALA A 98 6.46 -20.93 -4.70
C ALA A 98 5.14 -21.66 -4.40
N SER A 99 4.09 -20.93 -4.03
CA SER A 99 2.78 -21.50 -3.71
C SER A 99 1.69 -20.46 -3.99
N TYR A 100 0.61 -20.91 -4.62
CA TYR A 100 -0.57 -20.08 -4.91
C TYR A 100 -1.47 -20.06 -3.68
N GLY A 101 -1.72 -18.89 -3.11
CA GLY A 101 -3.02 -18.64 -2.50
C GLY A 101 -4.01 -18.45 -3.66
N SER A 102 -4.80 -19.48 -3.96
CA SER A 102 -6.02 -19.56 -4.80
C SER A 102 -6.47 -18.45 -5.79
N VAL A 103 -5.62 -17.57 -6.34
CA VAL A 103 -6.08 -16.44 -7.17
C VAL A 103 -5.10 -16.18 -8.31
N GLU A 104 -5.37 -16.76 -9.47
CA GLU A 104 -5.00 -16.14 -10.74
C GLU A 104 -5.63 -14.73 -10.78
N GLY A 105 -4.84 -13.69 -11.07
CA GLY A 105 -5.35 -12.32 -11.19
C GLY A 105 -5.61 -11.59 -9.86
N ALA A 106 -4.86 -11.89 -8.80
CA ALA A 106 -4.99 -11.14 -7.56
C ALA A 106 -4.61 -9.66 -7.73
N GLY A 107 -5.29 -8.81 -6.96
CA GLY A 107 -5.11 -7.37 -6.96
C GLY A 107 -6.01 -6.64 -7.96
N ARG A 108 -6.31 -5.37 -7.69
CA ARG A 108 -7.07 -4.53 -8.62
C ARG A 108 -6.26 -4.16 -9.87
N PRO A 109 -6.83 -4.22 -11.10
CA PRO A 109 -6.10 -4.04 -12.36
C PRO A 109 -5.26 -2.75 -12.46
N GLU A 110 -5.70 -1.68 -11.79
CA GLU A 110 -5.06 -0.36 -11.77
C GLU A 110 -3.76 -0.33 -10.96
N TYR A 111 -3.60 -1.29 -10.02
CA TYR A 111 -2.45 -1.43 -9.12
C TYR A 111 -1.59 -2.66 -9.46
N VAL A 112 -1.99 -3.46 -10.46
CA VAL A 112 -1.21 -4.58 -10.97
C VAL A 112 -0.07 -4.07 -11.88
N PRO A 113 1.19 -4.48 -11.64
CA PRO A 113 2.32 -4.07 -12.48
C PRO A 113 2.16 -4.46 -13.95
N PRO A 114 2.61 -3.62 -14.90
CA PRO A 114 2.44 -3.88 -16.33
C PRO A 114 3.12 -5.18 -16.79
N GLU A 115 4.27 -5.54 -16.21
CA GLU A 115 4.95 -6.78 -16.53
C GLU A 115 4.09 -8.01 -16.23
N GLU A 116 3.23 -7.95 -15.22
CA GLU A 116 2.38 -9.08 -14.82
C GLU A 116 1.15 -9.27 -15.71
N ARG A 117 0.81 -8.25 -16.51
CA ARG A 117 -0.21 -8.38 -17.56
C ARG A 117 0.26 -9.27 -18.71
N THR A 118 1.58 -9.50 -18.80
CA THR A 118 2.21 -10.31 -19.85
C THR A 118 2.93 -11.55 -19.31
N LEU A 119 3.42 -11.49 -18.07
CA LEU A 119 4.12 -12.56 -17.36
C LEU A 119 3.29 -12.97 -16.15
N LEU A 120 2.82 -14.21 -16.10
CA LEU A 120 1.83 -14.68 -15.12
C LEU A 120 2.26 -14.64 -13.63
N PHE A 121 3.46 -14.16 -13.27
CA PHE A 121 4.00 -14.30 -11.92
C PHE A 121 4.52 -13.02 -11.28
N PRO A 122 4.01 -12.67 -10.08
CA PRO A 122 4.52 -11.56 -9.30
C PRO A 122 5.93 -11.81 -8.74
N GLY A 123 6.79 -10.80 -8.85
CA GLY A 123 8.13 -10.77 -8.25
C GLY A 123 8.20 -9.87 -7.02
N ARG A 124 9.39 -9.78 -6.41
CA ARG A 124 9.66 -8.93 -5.22
C ARG A 124 9.30 -7.45 -5.42
N THR A 125 9.34 -6.96 -6.66
CA THR A 125 9.01 -5.58 -7.02
C THR A 125 7.50 -5.30 -7.15
N ARG A 126 6.64 -6.32 -6.99
CA ARG A 126 5.19 -6.12 -7.07
C ARG A 126 4.67 -5.16 -6.01
N ASP A 127 5.04 -5.40 -4.75
CA ASP A 127 4.55 -4.57 -3.64
C ASP A 127 5.16 -3.14 -3.70
N VAL A 128 6.37 -3.00 -4.24
CA VAL A 128 6.99 -1.69 -4.55
C VAL A 128 6.11 -0.91 -5.53
N TYR A 129 5.69 -1.56 -6.62
CA TYR A 129 4.82 -0.93 -7.62
C TYR A 129 3.47 -0.55 -7.04
N GLY A 130 2.79 -1.50 -6.36
CA GLY A 130 1.47 -1.27 -5.77
C GLY A 130 1.47 -0.12 -4.76
N LEU A 131 2.48 -0.06 -3.90
CA LEU A 131 2.66 1.05 -2.96
C LEU A 131 2.93 2.38 -3.68
N GLY A 132 3.82 2.37 -4.69
CA GLY A 132 4.10 3.55 -5.51
C GLY A 132 2.85 4.10 -6.19
N ARG A 133 2.06 3.24 -6.85
CA ARG A 133 0.80 3.62 -7.49
C ARG A 133 -0.21 4.18 -6.50
N THR A 134 -0.42 3.48 -5.38
CA THR A 134 -1.35 3.87 -4.32
C THR A 134 -1.04 5.29 -3.83
N TYR A 135 0.22 5.56 -3.48
CA TYR A 135 0.59 6.86 -2.94
C TYR A 135 0.68 7.96 -4.00
N LEU A 136 1.00 7.66 -5.27
CA LEU A 136 0.86 8.65 -6.34
C LEU A 136 -0.58 9.09 -6.56
N GLU A 137 -1.52 8.15 -6.51
CA GLU A 137 -2.94 8.45 -6.63
C GLU A 137 -3.37 9.38 -5.49
N LEU A 138 -3.04 9.06 -4.24
CA LEU A 138 -3.37 9.89 -3.09
C LEU A 138 -2.73 11.30 -3.16
N LEU A 139 -1.52 11.41 -3.71
CA LEU A 139 -0.84 12.70 -3.92
C LEU A 139 -1.52 13.56 -5.00
N SER A 140 -2.30 12.97 -5.92
CA SER A 140 -2.97 13.73 -6.99
C SER A 140 -4.01 14.74 -6.46
N GLY A 141 -4.49 14.55 -5.24
CA GLY A 141 -5.41 15.48 -4.57
C GLY A 141 -4.74 16.64 -3.83
N ILE A 142 -3.40 16.76 -3.90
CA ILE A 142 -2.66 17.88 -3.31
C ILE A 142 -2.95 19.19 -4.07
N PRO A 143 -3.23 20.31 -3.37
CA PRO A 143 -3.34 21.62 -4.00
C PRO A 143 -2.09 22.00 -4.78
N ALA A 144 -2.25 22.44 -6.04
CA ALA A 144 -1.12 22.79 -6.91
C ALA A 144 -0.12 23.80 -6.31
N ILE A 145 -0.59 24.71 -5.44
CA ILE A 145 0.26 25.67 -4.72
C ILE A 145 1.33 25.00 -3.82
N ARG A 146 1.12 23.75 -3.42
CA ARG A 146 2.05 22.94 -2.60
C ARG A 146 2.96 22.04 -3.44
N SER A 147 2.76 21.96 -4.75
CA SER A 147 3.62 21.14 -5.66
C SER A 147 5.09 21.57 -5.66
N THR A 148 5.39 22.77 -5.18
CA THR A 148 6.77 23.29 -5.04
C THR A 148 7.43 22.94 -3.71
N ASP A 149 6.75 22.26 -2.79
CA ASP A 149 7.34 21.81 -1.54
C ASP A 149 8.33 20.66 -1.77
N GLN A 150 9.54 20.77 -1.23
CA GLN A 150 10.62 19.83 -1.50
C GLN A 150 10.30 18.41 -1.02
N MET A 151 9.68 18.28 0.15
CA MET A 151 9.25 16.98 0.69
C MET A 151 8.21 16.32 -0.22
N LEU A 152 7.21 17.09 -0.68
CA LEU A 152 6.16 16.58 -1.57
C LEU A 152 6.74 16.12 -2.91
N ARG A 153 7.64 16.91 -3.52
CA ARG A 153 8.34 16.48 -4.73
C ARG A 153 9.19 15.22 -4.51
N GLY A 154 9.85 15.12 -3.35
CA GLY A 154 10.65 13.95 -3.00
C GLY A 154 9.81 12.69 -2.91
N ILE A 155 8.67 12.75 -2.22
CA ILE A 155 7.73 11.61 -2.10
C ILE A 155 7.13 11.30 -3.47
N GLN A 156 6.73 12.31 -4.25
CA GLN A 156 6.21 12.11 -5.60
C GLN A 156 7.24 11.41 -6.51
N ALA A 157 8.50 11.84 -6.48
CA ALA A 157 9.58 11.23 -7.26
C ALA A 157 9.87 9.78 -6.80
N MET A 158 9.84 9.53 -5.49
CA MET A 158 9.98 8.18 -4.92
C MET A 158 8.85 7.27 -5.44
N CYS A 159 7.60 7.71 -5.34
CA CYS A 159 6.46 6.92 -5.78
C CYS A 159 6.44 6.73 -7.32
N GLN A 160 6.87 7.73 -8.10
CA GLN A 160 7.08 7.62 -9.55
C GLN A 160 8.14 6.59 -9.92
N ARG A 161 9.28 6.59 -9.23
CA ARG A 161 10.31 5.56 -9.44
C ARG A 161 9.79 4.18 -9.06
N ALA A 162 9.08 4.06 -7.94
CA ALA A 162 8.51 2.80 -7.47
C ALA A 162 7.49 2.21 -8.46
N SER A 163 6.70 3.05 -9.13
CA SER A 163 5.64 2.61 -10.05
C SER A 163 5.97 2.78 -11.54
N GLY A 164 7.25 2.91 -11.91
CA GLY A 164 7.65 3.04 -13.32
C GLY A 164 7.46 1.74 -14.12
N ASP A 165 7.27 1.81 -15.43
CA ASP A 165 7.03 0.60 -16.24
C ASP A 165 8.25 -0.33 -16.32
N ASP A 166 9.46 0.23 -16.30
CA ASP A 166 10.70 -0.55 -16.27
C ASP A 166 11.02 -1.06 -14.86
N VAL A 167 10.83 -2.36 -14.64
CA VAL A 167 11.12 -3.08 -13.39
C VAL A 167 12.55 -2.85 -12.90
N ARG A 168 13.53 -2.75 -13.81
CA ARG A 168 14.95 -2.59 -13.45
C ARG A 168 15.27 -1.21 -12.89
N SER A 169 14.44 -0.22 -13.19
CA SER A 169 14.61 1.16 -12.73
C SER A 169 13.89 1.45 -11.40
N ARG A 170 12.99 0.56 -10.97
CA ARG A 170 12.29 0.66 -9.67
C ARG A 170 13.25 0.46 -8.49
N TYR A 171 12.76 0.69 -7.28
CA TYR A 171 13.36 0.08 -6.09
C TYR A 171 13.24 -1.45 -6.21
N GLN A 172 14.32 -2.17 -5.93
CA GLN A 172 14.39 -3.61 -6.10
C GLN A 172 13.87 -4.38 -4.86
N SER A 173 13.55 -3.66 -3.79
CA SER A 173 12.98 -4.18 -2.54
C SER A 173 12.16 -3.12 -1.83
N ILE A 174 11.28 -3.55 -0.92
CA ILE A 174 10.57 -2.64 -0.02
C ILE A 174 11.56 -1.98 0.94
N THR A 175 12.59 -2.72 1.37
CA THR A 175 13.66 -2.17 2.20
C THR A 175 14.36 -0.98 1.53
N GLU A 176 14.75 -1.08 0.25
CA GLU A 176 15.37 0.03 -0.50
C GLU A 176 14.44 1.24 -0.60
N MET A 177 13.15 1.01 -0.87
CA MET A 177 12.15 2.09 -0.90
C MET A 177 11.95 2.74 0.47
N SER A 178 11.96 1.96 1.55
CA SER A 178 11.85 2.46 2.93
C SER A 178 13.04 3.34 3.31
N GLU A 179 14.26 2.96 2.90
CA GLU A 179 15.46 3.77 3.15
C GLU A 179 15.38 5.12 2.42
N ALA A 180 14.91 5.13 1.16
CA ALA A 180 14.68 6.36 0.43
C ALA A 180 13.64 7.27 1.12
N PHE A 181 12.58 6.69 1.69
CA PHE A 181 11.59 7.44 2.47
C PHE A 181 12.18 8.02 3.76
N ASP A 182 13.02 7.27 4.48
CA ASP A 182 13.66 7.76 5.71
C ASP A 182 14.63 8.92 5.45
N VAL A 183 15.35 8.90 4.33
CA VAL A 183 16.18 10.04 3.89
C VAL A 183 15.34 11.30 3.69
N LEU A 184 14.17 11.17 3.04
CA LEU A 184 13.25 12.30 2.83
C LEU A 184 12.71 12.85 4.16
N ARG A 185 12.29 11.96 5.06
CA ARG A 185 11.65 12.33 6.34
C ARG A 185 12.61 13.00 7.33
N THR A 186 13.90 12.64 7.28
CA THR A 186 14.93 13.14 8.22
C THR A 186 15.66 14.38 7.71
N SER A 187 15.45 14.77 6.45
CA SER A 187 16.00 15.99 5.87
C SER A 187 15.43 17.26 6.51
N GLU A 188 16.14 18.39 6.41
CA GLU A 188 15.65 19.72 6.85
C GLU A 188 14.32 20.11 6.17
N SER A 189 14.07 19.58 4.96
CA SER A 189 12.81 19.73 4.22
C SER A 189 11.63 18.94 4.81
N GLY A 190 11.87 18.04 5.77
CA GLY A 190 10.84 17.29 6.51
C GLY A 190 10.02 18.15 7.48
N GLN A 191 10.36 19.43 7.66
CA GLN A 191 9.64 20.40 8.51
C GLN A 191 8.46 21.08 7.79
N LEU A 192 7.79 20.36 6.87
CA LEU A 192 6.62 20.91 6.21
C LEU A 192 5.51 21.10 7.24
N LYS A 193 4.96 22.32 7.34
CA LYS A 193 3.79 22.58 8.18
C LYS A 193 2.64 21.70 7.71
N ASP A 194 2.04 20.98 8.67
CA ASP A 194 0.91 20.11 8.40
C ASP A 194 -0.23 20.89 7.73
N PHE A 195 -0.93 20.22 6.84
CA PHE A 195 -2.00 20.79 6.05
C PHE A 195 -2.98 19.72 5.64
N GLU A 196 -4.21 20.12 5.37
CA GLU A 196 -5.23 19.21 4.89
C GLU A 196 -5.07 18.97 3.38
N MET A 197 -4.99 17.70 3.03
CA MET A 197 -5.08 17.20 1.66
C MET A 197 -6.54 16.81 1.40
N ARG A 198 -7.02 17.02 0.17
CA ARG A 198 -8.20 16.33 -0.33
C ARG A 198 -7.74 15.05 -0.99
N LEU A 199 -8.28 13.91 -0.61
CA LEU A 199 -7.98 12.68 -1.32
C LEU A 199 -8.89 12.56 -2.54
N PRO A 200 -8.45 11.91 -3.62
CA PRO A 200 -9.33 11.64 -4.75
C PRO A 200 -10.47 10.71 -4.32
N ASN A 201 -11.69 11.25 -4.26
CA ASN A 201 -12.89 10.43 -4.05
C ASN A 201 -13.27 9.74 -5.37
N ASN A 202 -13.39 8.40 -5.37
CA ASN A 202 -14.00 7.61 -6.44
C ASN A 202 -13.63 8.04 -7.87
N ILE A 203 -12.39 7.76 -8.30
CA ILE A 203 -12.09 7.72 -9.73
C ILE A 203 -12.06 6.25 -10.15
N LEU A 204 -13.21 5.85 -10.73
CA LEU A 204 -13.60 4.56 -11.36
C LEU A 204 -14.36 3.56 -10.47
#